data_AF-A0A2E1FUH8-F1
#
_entry.id   AF-A0A2E1FUH8-F1
#
_cell.length_a   1.000
_cell.length_b   1.000
_cell.length_c   1.000
_cell.angle_alpha   90.00
_cell.angle_beta   90.00
_cell.angle_gamma   90.00
#
_symmetry.space_group_name_H-M   'P 1'
#
loop_
_entity.id
_entity.type
_entity.pdbx_description
1 polymer ?
#
loop_
_entity_poly.entity_id
_entity_poly.type
_entity_poly.pdbx_seq_one_letter_code
_entity_poly.pdbx_strand_id
1 'polypeptide(L)'
;MSFRPLPTAPPVQGPPCLKTKVITFGSFNQSRKITPRTASHWMGVLNAVPNSKLLLKSKNLGEQVERERVENLFQEMGLSSERLELRGHSPSLEEHLAAYNDVDIALDTFPYTGCTTTADALWMGVPVLSVAGDSMVSRQAAAVLRGVGLDRWICRDGEEMVEQALSLANDLNSLKKQRLQQRQQVAGSELLDHADLAASLEGAFRSWWLRWLKQQGWTTDVQKEAWPQSSSRETRTLLTPITNSISKRLPLWLGSLPIAERQRREAQGQRVFPLQDLNPWGEAVTLFARERPDEVLAWLETGASAESQRWWQHTYPQLVWDPKGPLAPR
;
A
#
# COMPACT_ATOMS: atom_id res chain seq x y z
N MET A 1 -2.85 -1.91 1.68
CA MET A 1 -3.02 -0.86 0.63
C MET A 1 -1.68 -0.67 -0.04
N SER A 2 -1.62 -0.47 -1.35
CA SER A 2 -0.36 -0.31 -2.09
C SER A 2 -0.33 1.01 -2.83
N PHE A 3 0.76 1.74 -2.73
CA PHE A 3 1.00 3.00 -3.43
C PHE A 3 2.14 2.80 -4.44
N ARG A 4 2.02 3.35 -5.65
CA ARG A 4 3.11 3.32 -6.63
C ARG A 4 3.60 4.75 -6.86
N PRO A 5 4.77 5.13 -6.31
CA PRO A 5 5.28 6.48 -6.50
C PRO A 5 5.70 6.72 -7.95
N LEU A 6 5.66 7.97 -8.37
CA LEU A 6 6.23 8.40 -9.65
C LEU A 6 7.77 8.30 -9.59
N PRO A 7 8.43 7.52 -10.48
CA PRO A 7 9.90 7.42 -10.47
C PRO A 7 10.61 8.75 -10.75
N THR A 8 9.99 9.63 -11.55
CA THR A 8 10.45 10.97 -11.90
C THR A 8 10.02 12.05 -10.90
N ALA A 9 9.54 11.66 -9.70
CA ALA A 9 9.11 12.62 -8.69
C ALA A 9 10.25 13.61 -8.35
N PRO A 10 9.95 14.92 -8.26
CA PRO A 10 10.96 15.94 -7.95
C PRO A 10 11.61 15.69 -6.58
N PRO A 11 12.81 16.23 -6.33
CA PRO A 11 13.49 16.06 -5.03
C PRO A 11 12.65 16.68 -3.89
N VAL A 12 12.70 16.04 -2.72
CA VAL A 12 12.17 16.62 -1.49
C VAL A 12 13.04 17.82 -1.13
N GLN A 13 12.40 18.96 -0.84
CA GLN A 13 13.10 20.16 -0.34
C GLN A 13 12.96 20.29 1.19
N GLY A 14 13.66 21.24 1.80
CA GLY A 14 13.35 21.64 3.18
C GLY A 14 11.95 22.27 3.29
N PRO A 15 11.41 22.47 4.50
CA PRO A 15 10.13 23.13 4.70
C PRO A 15 10.21 24.61 4.25
N PRO A 16 9.26 25.10 3.43
CA PRO A 16 9.28 26.47 2.91
C PRO A 16 9.30 27.55 4.01
N CYS A 17 8.69 27.31 5.17
CA CYS A 17 8.68 28.24 6.30
C CYS A 17 10.08 28.69 6.76
N LEU A 18 11.13 27.89 6.53
CA LEU A 18 12.50 28.29 6.88
C LEU A 18 12.97 29.52 6.08
N LYS A 19 12.48 29.66 4.84
CA LYS A 19 12.75 30.79 3.96
C LYS A 19 11.72 31.90 4.11
N THR A 20 10.43 31.55 4.10
CA THR A 20 9.32 32.52 4.08
C THR A 20 8.98 33.08 5.47
N LYS A 21 9.44 32.42 6.54
CA LYS A 21 9.06 32.70 7.95
C LYS A 21 7.56 32.57 8.22
N VAL A 22 6.84 31.88 7.33
CA VAL A 22 5.40 31.66 7.41
C VAL A 22 5.13 30.17 7.22
N ILE A 23 4.38 29.57 8.14
CA ILE A 23 3.90 28.19 7.99
C ILE A 23 2.81 28.16 6.93
N THR A 24 2.98 27.31 5.92
CA THR A 24 1.94 26.99 4.94
C THR A 24 1.36 25.61 5.21
N PHE A 25 0.12 25.59 5.69
CA PHE A 25 -0.70 24.38 5.67
C PHE A 25 -1.23 24.14 4.27
N GLY A 26 -1.38 22.88 3.86
CA GLY A 26 -1.85 22.54 2.52
C GLY A 26 -2.81 21.37 2.44
N SER A 27 -3.70 21.38 1.46
CA SER A 27 -4.51 20.19 1.12
C SER A 27 -4.72 20.09 -0.38
N PHE A 28 -4.32 18.96 -0.96
CA PHE A 28 -4.45 18.71 -2.41
C PHE A 28 -5.62 17.76 -2.72
N ASN A 29 -6.50 17.57 -1.74
CA ASN A 29 -7.72 16.78 -1.88
C ASN A 29 -8.68 17.43 -2.88
N GLN A 30 -9.52 16.61 -3.51
CA GLN A 30 -10.58 17.11 -4.38
C GLN A 30 -11.45 18.11 -3.63
N SER A 31 -11.71 19.26 -4.25
CA SER A 31 -12.37 20.40 -3.60
C SER A 31 -13.77 20.10 -3.08
N ARG A 32 -14.50 19.13 -3.67
CA ARG A 32 -15.78 18.62 -3.15
C ARG A 32 -15.69 17.99 -1.75
N LYS A 33 -14.49 17.57 -1.31
CA LYS A 33 -14.24 17.06 0.05
C LYS A 33 -14.09 18.20 1.07
N ILE A 34 -13.93 19.44 0.61
CA ILE A 34 -13.81 20.65 1.43
C ILE A 34 -15.21 21.12 1.79
N THR A 35 -15.75 20.48 2.83
CA THR A 35 -17.05 20.76 3.43
C THR A 35 -16.91 21.75 4.59
N PRO A 36 -18.00 22.36 5.11
CA PRO A 36 -17.95 23.18 6.31
C PRO A 36 -17.31 22.47 7.51
N ARG A 37 -17.52 21.16 7.66
CA ARG A 37 -16.89 20.38 8.73
C ARG A 37 -15.37 20.29 8.58
N THR A 38 -14.89 20.05 7.36
CA THR A 38 -13.45 20.07 7.06
C THR A 38 -12.87 21.47 7.31
N ALA A 39 -13.51 22.50 6.78
CA ALA A 39 -13.06 23.88 6.93
C ALA A 39 -13.01 24.30 8.41
N SER A 40 -13.98 23.88 9.23
CA SER A 40 -13.98 24.13 10.67
C SER A 40 -12.75 23.56 11.40
N HIS A 41 -12.33 22.33 11.09
CA HIS A 41 -11.10 21.76 11.66
C HIS A 41 -9.86 22.57 11.24
N TRP A 42 -9.77 22.91 9.95
CA TRP A 42 -8.64 23.68 9.44
C TRP A 42 -8.61 25.11 10.00
N MET A 43 -9.77 25.73 10.22
CA MET A 43 -9.87 27.04 10.87
C MET A 43 -9.39 26.98 12.32
N GLY A 44 -9.67 25.91 13.05
CA GLY A 44 -9.08 25.67 14.37
C GLY A 44 -7.55 25.73 14.33
N VAL A 45 -6.95 25.03 13.35
CA VAL A 45 -5.49 25.02 13.14
C VAL A 45 -4.96 26.41 12.78
N LEU A 46 -5.60 27.09 11.82
CA LEU A 46 -5.18 28.42 11.35
C LEU A 46 -5.31 29.50 12.42
N ASN A 47 -6.25 29.34 13.37
CA ASN A 47 -6.40 30.25 14.51
C ASN A 47 -5.34 29.99 15.58
N ALA A 48 -4.98 28.73 15.82
CA ALA A 48 -3.94 28.37 16.78
C ALA A 48 -2.51 28.74 16.32
N VAL A 49 -2.29 28.79 15.00
CA VAL A 49 -1.01 29.23 14.40
C VAL A 49 -1.22 30.55 13.65
N PRO A 50 -1.23 31.70 14.36
CA PRO A 50 -1.46 33.00 13.72
C PRO A 50 -0.39 33.29 12.66
N ASN A 51 -0.78 33.99 11.59
CA ASN A 51 0.05 34.29 10.41
C ASN A 51 0.36 33.11 9.47
N SER A 52 -0.14 31.90 9.75
CA SER A 52 -0.04 30.79 8.80
C SER A 52 -0.92 30.98 7.56
N LYS A 53 -0.58 30.31 6.46
CA LYS A 53 -1.36 30.27 5.22
C LYS A 53 -2.00 28.90 5.01
N LEU A 54 -3.07 28.87 4.22
CA LEU A 54 -3.71 27.66 3.73
C LEU A 54 -3.63 27.63 2.20
N LEU A 55 -2.94 26.63 1.66
CA LEU A 55 -2.83 26.38 0.22
C LEU A 55 -3.71 25.18 -0.16
N LEU A 56 -4.73 25.43 -0.98
CA LEU A 56 -5.65 24.40 -1.48
C LEU A 56 -5.41 24.16 -2.95
N LYS A 57 -5.26 22.89 -3.33
CA LYS A 57 -5.04 22.51 -4.73
C LYS A 57 -6.01 21.41 -5.16
N SER A 58 -6.72 21.64 -6.25
CA SER A 58 -7.62 20.66 -6.86
C SER A 58 -7.82 21.07 -8.31
N LYS A 59 -8.08 20.10 -9.20
CA LYS A 59 -8.34 20.37 -10.62
C LYS A 59 -9.39 21.48 -10.81
N ASN A 60 -10.49 21.37 -10.08
CA ASN A 60 -11.64 22.27 -10.20
C ASN A 60 -11.41 23.66 -9.60
N LEU A 61 -10.35 23.89 -8.80
CA LEU A 61 -10.02 25.23 -8.29
C LEU A 61 -9.42 26.17 -9.35
N GLY A 62 -9.32 25.71 -10.60
CA GLY A 62 -9.12 26.57 -11.76
C GLY A 62 -10.43 27.16 -12.31
N GLU A 63 -11.58 26.65 -11.89
CA GLU A 63 -12.90 27.10 -12.34
C GLU A 63 -13.44 28.16 -11.38
N GLN A 64 -13.88 29.30 -11.91
CA GLN A 64 -14.28 30.47 -11.11
C GLN A 64 -15.36 30.14 -10.07
N VAL A 65 -16.40 29.38 -10.47
CA VAL A 65 -17.51 29.01 -9.59
C VAL A 65 -17.04 28.22 -8.37
N GLU A 66 -16.08 27.29 -8.55
CA GLU A 66 -15.56 26.49 -7.46
C GLU A 66 -14.59 27.27 -6.57
N ARG A 67 -13.85 28.22 -7.15
CA ARG A 67 -13.01 29.16 -6.37
C ARG A 67 -13.88 30.01 -5.44
N GLU A 68 -14.90 30.66 -5.98
CA GLU A 68 -15.83 31.50 -5.22
C GLU A 68 -16.52 30.71 -4.11
N ARG A 69 -16.96 29.46 -4.38
CA ARG A 69 -17.54 28.58 -3.36
C ARG A 69 -16.59 28.36 -2.18
N VAL A 70 -15.31 28.09 -2.45
CA VAL A 70 -14.31 27.81 -1.41
C VAL A 70 -13.89 29.10 -0.70
N GLU A 71 -13.69 30.20 -1.43
CA GLU A 71 -13.38 31.51 -0.86
C GLU A 71 -14.49 31.98 0.08
N ASN A 72 -15.76 31.92 -0.33
CA ASN A 72 -16.91 32.27 0.50
C ASN A 72 -16.97 31.41 1.77
N LEU A 73 -16.74 30.10 1.65
CA LEU A 73 -16.74 29.19 2.81
C LEU A 73 -15.74 29.62 3.89
N PHE A 74 -14.52 29.98 3.51
CA PHE A 74 -13.49 30.40 4.46
C PHE A 74 -13.67 31.85 4.92
N GLN A 75 -14.19 32.73 4.05
CA GLN A 75 -14.51 34.10 4.39
C GLN A 75 -15.61 34.18 5.45
N GLU A 76 -16.67 33.37 5.32
CA GLU A 76 -17.74 33.26 6.32
C GLU A 76 -17.23 32.77 7.68
N MET A 77 -16.13 32.03 7.70
CA MET A 77 -15.45 31.59 8.94
C MET A 77 -14.40 32.59 9.44
N GLY A 78 -14.22 33.73 8.75
CA GLY A 78 -13.31 34.81 9.15
C GLY A 78 -11.85 34.64 8.72
N LEU A 79 -11.54 33.75 7.77
CA LEU A 79 -10.20 33.69 7.19
C LEU A 79 -10.02 34.84 6.21
N SER A 80 -8.98 35.67 6.40
CA SER A 80 -8.67 36.71 5.42
C SER A 80 -8.16 36.11 4.11
N SER A 81 -8.49 36.74 2.99
CA SER A 81 -8.16 36.25 1.65
C SER A 81 -6.65 36.16 1.42
N GLU A 82 -5.84 36.98 2.10
CA GLU A 82 -4.38 36.95 2.01
C GLU A 82 -3.76 35.69 2.64
N ARG A 83 -4.52 34.97 3.47
CA ARG A 83 -4.11 33.70 4.09
C ARG A 83 -4.55 32.49 3.29
N LEU A 84 -5.39 32.64 2.26
CA LEU A 84 -5.91 31.56 1.43
C LEU A 84 -5.33 31.60 0.02
N GLU A 85 -4.71 30.50 -0.41
CA GLU A 85 -4.21 30.35 -1.78
C GLU A 85 -4.90 29.18 -2.48
N LEU A 86 -5.54 29.44 -3.62
CA LEU A 86 -6.24 28.42 -4.42
C LEU A 86 -5.51 28.16 -5.73
N ARG A 87 -5.10 26.90 -5.95
CA ARG A 87 -4.41 26.44 -7.17
C ARG A 87 -5.24 25.41 -7.93
N GLY A 88 -5.34 25.61 -9.24
CA GLY A 88 -6.02 24.68 -10.15
C GLY A 88 -5.19 23.46 -10.55
N HIS A 89 -5.52 22.88 -11.70
CA HIS A 89 -4.82 21.75 -12.31
C HIS A 89 -3.33 22.05 -12.60
N SER A 90 -2.47 21.04 -12.46
CA SER A 90 -1.09 21.08 -12.97
C SER A 90 -1.03 20.34 -14.31
N PRO A 91 -0.33 20.85 -15.33
CA PRO A 91 -0.11 20.20 -16.62
C PRO A 91 0.48 18.78 -16.55
N SER A 92 1.37 18.52 -15.60
CA SER A 92 2.04 17.23 -15.40
C SER A 92 1.92 16.72 -13.96
N LEU A 93 2.17 15.42 -13.77
CA LEU A 93 2.21 14.83 -12.43
C LEU A 93 3.45 15.29 -11.66
N GLU A 94 4.58 15.50 -12.35
CA GLU A 94 5.80 16.08 -11.79
C GLU A 94 5.53 17.47 -11.20
N GLU A 95 4.84 18.34 -11.94
CA GLU A 95 4.44 19.67 -11.47
C GLU A 95 3.40 19.61 -10.34
N HIS A 96 2.50 18.63 -10.37
CA HIS A 96 1.58 18.38 -9.26
C HIS A 96 2.35 18.04 -7.98
N LEU A 97 3.30 17.10 -8.06
CA LEU A 97 4.13 16.69 -6.94
C LEU A 97 5.08 17.81 -6.49
N ALA A 98 5.62 18.60 -7.42
CA ALA A 98 6.48 19.74 -7.10
C ALA A 98 5.77 20.78 -6.24
N ALA A 99 4.46 20.95 -6.40
CA ALA A 99 3.67 21.91 -5.61
C ALA A 99 3.66 21.58 -4.11
N TYR A 100 3.89 20.34 -3.68
CA TYR A 100 4.05 20.00 -2.26
C TYR A 100 5.30 20.64 -1.64
N ASN A 101 6.27 21.13 -2.42
CA ASN A 101 7.40 21.87 -1.88
C ASN A 101 7.03 23.26 -1.34
N ASP A 102 5.82 23.74 -1.63
CA ASP A 102 5.27 24.98 -1.07
C ASP A 102 4.42 24.73 0.18
N VAL A 103 4.35 23.49 0.67
CA VAL A 103 3.57 23.09 1.85
C VAL A 103 4.50 22.60 2.95
N ASP A 104 4.33 23.13 4.17
CA ASP A 104 5.05 22.68 5.36
C ASP A 104 4.38 21.45 5.98
N ILE A 105 3.06 21.52 6.17
CA ILE A 105 2.24 20.49 6.84
C ILE A 105 0.94 20.31 6.04
N ALA A 106 0.60 19.08 5.68
CA ALA A 106 -0.65 18.80 5.01
C ALA A 106 -1.79 18.55 6.01
N LEU A 107 -2.94 19.15 5.76
CA LEU A 107 -4.17 18.91 6.48
C LEU A 107 -5.11 18.06 5.62
N ASP A 108 -5.52 16.92 6.16
CA ASP A 108 -6.44 16.04 5.46
C ASP A 108 -7.91 16.46 5.63
N THR A 109 -8.78 15.98 4.75
CA THR A 109 -10.22 16.26 4.78
C THR A 109 -10.97 15.26 5.67
N PHE A 110 -12.08 15.69 6.28
CA PHE A 110 -12.93 14.82 7.11
C PHE A 110 -14.42 15.14 6.86
N PRO A 111 -15.32 14.13 6.71
CA PRO A 111 -15.15 12.69 6.97
C PRO A 111 -14.60 11.87 5.80
N TYR A 112 -14.41 12.47 4.61
CA TYR A 112 -13.86 11.74 3.49
C TYR A 112 -12.36 12.02 3.36
N THR A 113 -11.52 11.16 3.93
CA THR A 113 -10.07 11.38 4.00
C THR A 113 -9.38 11.23 2.65
N GLY A 114 -8.13 11.68 2.59
CA GLY A 114 -7.19 11.38 1.52
C GLY A 114 -6.82 9.90 1.46
N CYS A 115 -6.16 9.53 0.37
CA CYS A 115 -5.56 8.21 0.19
C CYS A 115 -4.31 8.39 -0.68
N THR A 116 -4.49 8.59 -1.99
CA THR A 116 -3.39 8.89 -2.91
C THR A 116 -2.74 10.23 -2.58
N THR A 117 -3.53 11.28 -2.33
CA THR A 117 -3.01 12.60 -1.93
C THR A 117 -2.20 12.54 -0.64
N THR A 118 -2.63 11.73 0.33
CA THR A 118 -1.87 11.46 1.56
C THR A 118 -0.54 10.77 1.24
N ALA A 119 -0.55 9.74 0.40
CA ALA A 119 0.67 9.05 -0.01
C ALA A 119 1.62 9.96 -0.81
N ASP A 120 1.10 10.80 -1.70
CA ASP A 120 1.86 11.79 -2.48
C ASP A 120 2.51 12.84 -1.56
N ALA A 121 1.76 13.37 -0.59
CA ALA A 121 2.29 14.32 0.39
C ALA A 121 3.46 13.69 1.17
N LEU A 122 3.29 12.47 1.70
CA LEU A 122 4.34 11.74 2.40
C LEU A 122 5.53 11.45 1.48
N TRP A 123 5.29 11.04 0.23
CA TRP A 123 6.34 10.82 -0.76
C TRP A 123 7.12 12.11 -1.08
N MET A 124 6.47 13.26 -1.05
CA MET A 124 7.07 14.58 -1.19
C MET A 124 7.62 15.16 0.12
N GLY A 125 7.60 14.36 1.19
CA GLY A 125 8.16 14.69 2.49
C GLY A 125 7.31 15.63 3.35
N VAL A 126 6.04 15.84 3.00
CA VAL A 126 5.14 16.69 3.78
C VAL A 126 4.42 15.82 4.83
N PRO A 127 4.56 16.10 6.13
CA PRO A 127 3.74 15.45 7.17
C PRO A 127 2.26 15.67 6.93
N VAL A 128 1.43 14.67 7.22
CA VAL A 128 -0.03 14.76 7.01
C VAL A 128 -0.77 14.51 8.31
N LEU A 129 -1.56 15.49 8.76
CA LEU A 129 -2.48 15.33 9.90
C LEU A 129 -3.85 14.91 9.38
N SER A 130 -4.40 13.82 9.91
CA SER A 130 -5.69 13.28 9.49
C SER A 130 -6.51 12.82 10.69
N VAL A 131 -7.82 13.06 10.67
CA VAL A 131 -8.76 12.56 11.69
C VAL A 131 -9.32 11.21 11.25
N ALA A 132 -9.24 10.21 12.11
CA ALA A 132 -9.77 8.88 11.83
C ALA A 132 -11.19 8.72 12.41
N GLY A 133 -12.18 8.51 11.52
CA GLY A 133 -13.55 8.22 11.93
C GLY A 133 -13.87 6.72 12.01
N ASP A 134 -15.16 6.40 12.09
CA ASP A 134 -15.66 5.02 12.22
C ASP A 134 -15.96 4.33 10.88
N SER A 135 -15.99 5.10 9.79
CA SER A 135 -16.26 4.57 8.45
C SER A 135 -14.98 4.24 7.69
N MET A 136 -15.06 3.33 6.71
CA MET A 136 -13.92 3.03 5.82
C MET A 136 -13.38 4.29 5.12
N VAL A 137 -14.28 5.13 4.60
CA VAL A 137 -13.91 6.35 3.86
C VAL A 137 -13.24 7.41 4.72
N SER A 138 -13.50 7.40 6.03
CA SER A 138 -12.87 8.26 7.04
C SER A 138 -11.58 7.69 7.64
N ARG A 139 -11.07 6.57 7.12
CA ARG A 139 -9.90 5.87 7.65
C ARG A 139 -8.85 5.56 6.58
N GLN A 140 -9.02 6.03 5.35
CA GLN A 140 -8.08 5.73 4.27
C GLN A 140 -6.71 6.35 4.53
N ALA A 141 -6.66 7.62 4.94
CA ALA A 141 -5.42 8.27 5.30
C ALA A 141 -4.77 7.64 6.55
N ALA A 142 -5.59 7.25 7.53
CA ALA A 142 -5.12 6.49 8.68
C ALA A 142 -4.47 5.15 8.27
N ALA A 143 -5.03 4.43 7.30
CA ALA A 143 -4.43 3.20 6.77
C ALA A 143 -3.09 3.46 6.06
N VAL A 144 -2.98 4.56 5.30
CA VAL A 144 -1.72 4.99 4.69
C VAL A 144 -0.67 5.32 5.76
N LEU A 145 -1.03 6.15 6.74
CA LEU A 145 -0.14 6.57 7.83
C LEU A 145 0.36 5.37 8.64
N ARG A 146 -0.52 4.42 8.98
CA ARG A 146 -0.13 3.16 9.64
C ARG A 146 0.80 2.32 8.79
N GLY A 147 0.53 2.19 7.50
CA GLY A 147 1.39 1.45 6.57
C GLY A 147 2.82 2.01 6.49
N VAL A 148 3.02 3.30 6.82
CA VAL A 148 4.33 3.97 6.89
C VAL A 148 4.90 4.00 8.33
N GLY A 149 4.13 3.59 9.34
CA GLY A 149 4.50 3.67 10.76
C GLY A 149 4.43 5.08 11.35
N LEU A 150 3.43 5.87 10.93
CA LEU A 150 3.22 7.27 11.32
C LEU A 150 1.91 7.48 12.12
N ASP A 151 1.59 6.55 13.01
CA ASP A 151 0.37 6.57 13.84
C ASP A 151 0.17 7.88 14.61
N ARG A 152 1.28 8.52 15.02
CA ARG A 152 1.27 9.80 15.75
C ARG A 152 0.60 10.96 15.01
N TRP A 153 0.35 10.86 13.70
CA TRP A 153 -0.33 11.90 12.91
C TRP A 153 -1.80 11.58 12.63
N ILE A 154 -2.29 10.48 13.20
CA ILE A 154 -3.69 10.10 13.17
C ILE A 154 -4.35 10.68 14.42
N CYS A 155 -5.10 11.76 14.22
CA CYS A 155 -5.81 12.48 15.27
C CYS A 155 -7.16 11.80 15.55
N ARG A 156 -7.62 11.86 16.81
CA ARG A 156 -8.95 11.37 17.20
C ARG A 156 -10.05 12.32 16.75
N ASP A 157 -9.77 13.62 16.75
CA ASP A 157 -10.73 14.67 16.40
C ASP A 157 -10.01 15.95 15.94
N GLY A 158 -10.79 17.01 15.70
CA GLY A 158 -10.28 18.32 15.29
C GLY A 158 -9.44 19.02 16.35
N GLU A 159 -9.68 18.80 17.65
CA GLU A 159 -8.90 19.42 18.73
C GLU A 159 -7.49 18.85 18.77
N GLU A 160 -7.36 17.52 18.68
CA GLU A 160 -6.04 16.88 18.61
C GLU A 160 -5.30 17.26 17.31
N MET A 161 -6.01 17.48 16.20
CA MET A 161 -5.40 18.02 14.97
C MET A 161 -4.78 19.40 15.22
N VAL A 162 -5.44 20.26 16.00
CA VAL A 162 -4.90 21.58 16.37
C VAL A 162 -3.64 21.45 17.23
N GLU A 163 -3.66 20.59 18.24
CA GLU A 163 -2.50 20.34 19.10
C GLU A 163 -1.30 19.83 18.31
N GLN A 164 -1.51 18.86 17.41
CA GLN A 164 -0.47 18.31 16.56
C GLN A 164 0.08 19.35 15.57
N ALA A 165 -0.80 20.15 14.97
CA ALA A 165 -0.37 21.22 14.05
C ALA A 165 0.48 22.27 14.77
N LEU A 166 0.09 22.67 15.98
CA LEU A 166 0.84 23.62 16.79
C LEU A 166 2.21 23.05 17.20
N SER A 167 2.27 21.77 17.59
CA SER A 167 3.53 21.09 17.92
C SER A 167 4.48 21.07 16.72
N LEU A 168 3.99 20.76 15.52
CA LEU A 168 4.81 20.72 14.31
C LEU A 168 5.26 22.14 13.88
N ALA A 169 4.39 23.14 14.03
CA ALA A 169 4.69 24.52 13.68
C ALA A 169 5.76 25.16 14.60
N ASN A 170 5.84 24.73 15.86
CA ASN A 170 6.77 25.26 16.85
C ASN A 170 8.17 24.61 16.83
N ASP A 171 8.33 23.41 16.25
CA ASP A 171 9.62 22.73 16.14
C ASP A 171 10.06 22.58 14.68
N LEU A 172 10.58 23.69 14.12
CA LEU A 172 11.03 23.74 12.73
C LEU A 172 12.23 22.81 12.44
N ASN A 173 13.04 22.50 13.46
CA ASN A 173 14.18 21.60 13.30
C ASN A 173 13.69 20.15 13.13
N SER A 174 12.76 19.72 13.98
CA SER A 174 12.11 18.42 13.85
C SER A 174 11.32 18.32 12.53
N LEU A 175 10.56 19.35 12.16
CA LEU A 175 9.84 19.42 10.90
C LEU A 175 10.77 19.25 9.69
N LYS A 176 11.90 19.98 9.67
CA LYS A 176 12.93 19.84 8.63
C LYS A 176 13.50 18.43 8.56
N LYS A 177 13.88 17.87 9.71
CA LYS A 177 14.45 16.52 9.79
C LYS A 177 13.46 15.49 9.26
N GLN A 178 12.21 15.56 9.72
CA GLN A 178 11.14 14.67 9.29
C GLN A 178 10.95 14.75 7.79
N ARG A 179 10.81 15.96 7.25
CA ARG A 179 10.56 16.18 5.82
C ARG A 179 11.64 15.55 4.93
N LEU A 180 12.92 15.73 5.29
CA LEU A 180 14.04 15.17 4.53
C LEU A 180 14.16 13.64 4.62
N GLN A 181 13.65 13.01 5.69
CA GLN A 181 13.72 11.56 5.90
C GLN A 181 12.48 10.81 5.41
N GLN A 182 11.35 11.52 5.28
CA GLN A 182 10.04 10.93 5.06
C GLN A 182 9.94 10.08 3.79
N ARG A 183 10.52 10.52 2.66
CA ARG A 183 10.48 9.73 1.40
C ARG A 183 11.17 8.38 1.58
N GLN A 184 12.31 8.35 2.25
CA GLN A 184 13.03 7.10 2.52
C GLN A 184 12.24 6.20 3.47
N GLN A 185 11.56 6.78 4.46
CA GLN A 185 10.66 6.04 5.34
C GLN A 185 9.51 5.40 4.55
N VAL A 186 8.86 6.14 3.64
CA VAL A 186 7.82 5.58 2.75
C VAL A 186 8.41 4.47 1.87
N ALA A 187 9.60 4.69 1.30
CA ALA A 187 10.26 3.73 0.43
C ALA A 187 10.54 2.38 1.11
N GLY A 188 10.85 2.39 2.40
CA GLY A 188 11.10 1.19 3.20
C GLY A 188 9.89 0.63 3.94
N SER A 189 8.68 1.12 3.68
CA SER A 189 7.47 0.77 4.43
C SER A 189 6.59 -0.28 3.74
N GLU A 190 5.65 -0.84 4.49
CA GLU A 190 4.66 -1.81 3.97
C GLU A 190 3.80 -1.22 2.84
N LEU A 191 3.67 0.11 2.77
CA LEU A 191 2.92 0.79 1.72
C LEU A 191 3.46 0.52 0.31
N LEU A 192 4.77 0.24 0.17
CA LEU A 192 5.42 -0.11 -1.10
C LEU A 192 5.78 -1.60 -1.21
N ASP A 193 5.46 -2.42 -0.20
CA ASP A 193 5.68 -3.87 -0.26
C ASP A 193 4.58 -4.55 -1.08
N HIS A 194 4.64 -4.34 -2.40
CA HIS A 194 3.66 -4.87 -3.35
C HIS A 194 3.57 -6.40 -3.32
N ALA A 195 4.70 -7.07 -3.08
CA ALA A 195 4.78 -8.52 -3.03
C ALA A 195 4.08 -9.08 -1.79
N ASP A 196 4.31 -8.48 -0.61
CA ASP A 196 3.65 -8.89 0.62
C ASP A 196 2.14 -8.63 0.57
N LEU A 197 1.72 -7.50 -0.03
CA LEU A 197 0.29 -7.25 -0.27
C LEU A 197 -0.34 -8.28 -1.21
N ALA A 198 0.32 -8.62 -2.32
CA ALA A 198 -0.18 -9.62 -3.27
C ALA A 198 -0.32 -10.99 -2.59
N ALA A 199 0.71 -11.44 -1.87
CA ALA A 199 0.68 -12.69 -1.12
C ALA A 199 -0.42 -12.71 -0.06
N SER A 200 -0.64 -11.60 0.65
CA SER A 200 -1.71 -11.46 1.63
C SER A 200 -3.11 -11.56 1.00
N LEU A 201 -3.30 -10.94 -0.17
CA LEU A 201 -4.58 -11.03 -0.91
C LEU A 201 -4.82 -12.44 -1.46
N GLU A 202 -3.81 -13.06 -2.05
CA GLU A 202 -3.87 -14.44 -2.52
C GLU A 202 -4.27 -15.39 -1.39
N GLY A 203 -3.68 -15.21 -0.20
CA GLY A 203 -4.04 -15.99 0.98
C GLY A 203 -5.47 -15.75 1.45
N ALA A 204 -5.97 -14.52 1.40
CA ALA A 204 -7.36 -14.20 1.72
C ALA A 204 -8.33 -14.87 0.72
N PHE A 205 -8.10 -14.71 -0.58
CA PHE A 205 -8.91 -15.33 -1.62
C PHE A 205 -8.93 -16.86 -1.51
N ARG A 206 -7.75 -17.45 -1.25
CA ARG A 206 -7.64 -18.89 -1.04
C ARG A 206 -8.46 -19.33 0.17
N SER A 207 -8.36 -18.61 1.29
CA SER A 207 -9.13 -18.90 2.49
C SER A 207 -10.64 -18.79 2.26
N TRP A 208 -11.09 -17.84 1.45
CA TRP A 208 -12.51 -17.68 1.10
C TRP A 208 -13.00 -18.83 0.22
N TRP A 209 -12.21 -19.22 -0.78
CA TRP A 209 -12.50 -20.36 -1.65
C TRP A 209 -12.60 -21.67 -0.87
N LEU A 210 -11.65 -21.94 0.03
CA LEU A 210 -11.67 -23.16 0.86
C LEU A 210 -12.89 -23.20 1.79
N ARG A 211 -13.30 -22.05 2.35
CA ARG A 211 -14.54 -21.96 3.15
C ARG A 211 -15.78 -22.25 2.31
N TRP A 212 -15.83 -21.71 1.08
CA TRP A 212 -16.93 -21.98 0.16
C TRP A 212 -16.99 -23.47 -0.22
N LEU A 213 -15.85 -24.09 -0.58
CA LEU A 213 -15.79 -25.53 -0.87
C LEU A 213 -16.34 -26.37 0.28
N LYS A 214 -15.92 -26.06 1.52
CA LYS A 214 -16.43 -26.74 2.72
C LYS A 214 -17.94 -26.59 2.88
N GLN A 215 -18.50 -25.40 2.62
CA GLN A 215 -19.96 -25.18 2.65
C GLN A 215 -20.71 -25.96 1.58
N GLN A 216 -20.07 -26.20 0.43
CA GLN A 216 -20.60 -27.02 -0.66
C GLN A 216 -20.42 -28.54 -0.44
N GLY A 217 -19.95 -28.95 0.74
CA GLY A 217 -19.73 -30.36 1.11
C GLY A 217 -18.45 -30.97 0.55
N TRP A 218 -17.52 -30.15 0.06
CA TRP A 218 -16.20 -30.62 -0.38
C TRP A 218 -15.22 -30.65 0.78
N THR A 219 -14.39 -31.69 0.80
CA THR A 219 -13.18 -31.75 1.62
C THR A 219 -11.98 -31.38 0.75
N THR A 220 -10.99 -30.74 1.36
CA THR A 220 -9.75 -30.35 0.67
C THR A 220 -8.58 -31.11 1.24
N ASP A 221 -7.57 -31.30 0.40
CA ASP A 221 -6.35 -32.03 0.65
C ASP A 221 -5.20 -31.15 1.18
N VAL A 222 -5.53 -30.01 1.78
CA VAL A 222 -4.55 -29.08 2.31
C VAL A 222 -4.20 -29.44 3.76
N GLN A 223 -2.93 -29.70 4.05
CA GLN A 223 -2.44 -29.78 5.44
C GLN A 223 -2.48 -28.38 6.07
N LYS A 224 -3.17 -28.26 7.21
CA LYS A 224 -3.33 -27.01 7.97
C LYS A 224 -1.99 -26.34 8.35
N GLU A 225 -0.91 -27.14 8.46
CA GLU A 225 0.41 -26.68 8.93
C GLU A 225 1.33 -26.10 7.84
N ALA A 226 1.03 -26.28 6.56
CA ALA A 226 1.91 -25.84 5.47
C ALA A 226 1.62 -24.41 4.96
N TRP A 227 0.69 -23.70 5.60
CA TRP A 227 0.35 -22.32 5.26
C TRP A 227 1.22 -21.35 6.07
N PRO A 228 1.82 -20.30 5.48
CA PRO A 228 2.47 -19.26 6.26
C PRO A 228 1.41 -18.62 7.16
N GLN A 229 1.42 -18.97 8.44
CA GLN A 229 0.71 -18.21 9.45
C GLN A 229 1.32 -16.82 9.39
N SER A 230 0.52 -15.86 8.89
CA SER A 230 0.74 -14.41 8.84
C SER A 230 2.19 -14.00 9.16
N SER A 231 2.92 -13.55 8.13
CA SER A 231 4.27 -12.99 8.21
C SER A 231 4.36 -11.83 9.22
N SER A 232 4.44 -12.12 10.52
CA SER A 232 4.93 -11.19 11.51
C SER A 232 6.44 -11.05 11.35
N ARG A 233 6.95 -9.88 11.72
CA ARG A 233 8.36 -9.47 11.59
C ARG A 233 9.36 -10.45 12.22
N GLU A 234 8.92 -11.26 13.19
CA GLU A 234 9.71 -12.28 13.87
C GLU A 234 10.02 -13.50 12.99
N THR A 235 9.11 -13.92 12.11
CA THR A 235 9.30 -15.07 11.21
C THR A 235 10.37 -14.82 10.14
N ARG A 236 10.60 -13.54 9.78
CA ARG A 236 11.66 -13.14 8.82
C ARG A 236 13.09 -13.33 9.38
N THR A 237 13.25 -13.43 10.70
CA THR A 237 14.58 -13.45 11.38
C THR A 237 15.09 -14.88 11.65
N LEU A 238 14.23 -15.90 11.56
CA LEU A 238 14.59 -17.31 11.80
C LEU A 238 14.94 -18.11 10.52
N LEU A 239 14.66 -17.57 9.33
CA LEU A 239 14.88 -18.26 8.04
C LEU A 239 16.11 -17.76 7.26
N THR A 240 16.99 -17.03 7.93
CA THR A 240 17.96 -16.14 7.26
C THR A 240 19.15 -16.80 6.54
N PRO A 241 19.51 -18.10 6.65
CA PRO A 241 20.65 -18.60 5.87
C PRO A 241 20.37 -19.23 4.49
N ILE A 242 19.16 -19.66 4.10
CA ILE A 242 18.98 -20.40 2.81
C ILE A 242 17.83 -19.90 1.92
N THR A 243 16.89 -19.06 2.37
CA THR A 243 15.61 -18.93 1.65
C THR A 243 15.37 -17.61 0.90
N ASN A 244 16.32 -16.68 0.82
CA ASN A 244 15.99 -15.30 0.42
C ASN A 244 15.57 -15.09 -1.06
N SER A 245 15.85 -16.01 -1.99
CA SER A 245 15.31 -15.90 -3.37
C SER A 245 14.14 -16.85 -3.65
N ILE A 246 14.08 -18.01 -2.97
CA ILE A 246 13.14 -19.09 -3.27
C ILE A 246 11.83 -18.93 -2.47
N SER A 247 11.89 -18.66 -1.16
CA SER A 247 10.65 -18.61 -0.34
C SER A 247 9.77 -17.39 -0.60
N LYS A 248 10.36 -16.29 -1.09
CA LYS A 248 9.61 -15.08 -1.47
C LYS A 248 8.86 -15.21 -2.81
N ARG A 249 9.18 -16.22 -3.63
CA ARG A 249 8.55 -16.47 -4.94
C ARG A 249 7.67 -17.73 -4.97
N LEU A 250 7.75 -18.60 -3.97
CA LEU A 250 7.01 -19.86 -3.90
C LEU A 250 6.10 -20.04 -2.66
N PRO A 251 5.26 -19.08 -2.23
CA PRO A 251 4.32 -19.35 -1.12
C PRO A 251 3.16 -20.30 -1.48
N LEU A 252 2.89 -20.50 -2.78
CA LEU A 252 1.68 -21.16 -3.28
C LEU A 252 1.77 -22.70 -3.41
N TRP A 253 2.88 -23.34 -3.04
CA TRP A 253 3.26 -24.64 -3.62
C TRP A 253 3.29 -25.85 -2.66
N LEU A 254 2.90 -25.71 -1.39
CA LEU A 254 3.06 -26.80 -0.40
C LEU A 254 1.72 -27.24 0.23
N GLY A 255 0.78 -27.79 -0.55
CA GLY A 255 -0.55 -28.04 0.02
C GLY A 255 -1.43 -29.12 -0.59
N SER A 256 -0.91 -30.17 -1.22
CA SER A 256 -1.71 -31.33 -1.65
C SER A 256 -1.47 -32.56 -0.77
N LEU A 257 -2.50 -33.39 -0.57
CA LEU A 257 -2.35 -34.73 0.01
C LEU A 257 -1.71 -35.65 -1.04
N PRO A 258 -0.93 -36.66 -0.62
CA PRO A 258 -0.54 -37.74 -1.52
C PRO A 258 -1.77 -38.38 -2.19
N ILE A 259 -1.65 -38.72 -3.48
CA ILE A 259 -2.73 -39.32 -4.32
C ILE A 259 -3.47 -40.46 -3.60
N ALA A 260 -2.75 -41.29 -2.85
CA ALA A 260 -3.30 -42.43 -2.11
C ALA A 260 -4.28 -42.05 -0.98
N GLU A 261 -4.09 -40.89 -0.35
CA GLU A 261 -4.99 -40.40 0.72
C GLU A 261 -6.26 -39.77 0.12
N ARG A 262 -6.16 -39.11 -1.04
CA ARG A 262 -7.32 -38.64 -1.82
C ARG A 262 -8.21 -39.82 -2.21
N GLN A 263 -7.61 -40.85 -2.81
CA GLN A 263 -8.34 -42.05 -3.26
C GLN A 263 -9.05 -42.76 -2.09
N ARG A 264 -8.42 -42.81 -0.90
CA ARG A 264 -9.07 -43.33 0.32
C ARG A 264 -10.32 -42.53 0.71
N ARG A 265 -10.26 -41.20 0.65
CA ARG A 265 -11.39 -40.34 1.03
C ARG A 265 -12.54 -40.38 0.01
N GLU A 266 -12.20 -40.40 -1.28
CA GLU A 266 -13.18 -40.60 -2.36
C GLU A 266 -13.87 -41.97 -2.24
N ALA A 267 -13.12 -43.03 -1.92
CA ALA A 267 -13.66 -44.37 -1.66
C ALA A 267 -14.58 -44.43 -0.41
N GLN A 268 -14.44 -43.49 0.53
CA GLN A 268 -15.32 -43.32 1.68
C GLN A 268 -16.55 -42.44 1.38
N GLY A 269 -16.80 -42.11 0.11
CA GLY A 269 -17.93 -41.29 -0.32
C GLY A 269 -17.75 -39.79 -0.08
N GLN A 270 -16.54 -39.33 0.26
CA GLN A 270 -16.27 -37.91 0.41
C GLN A 270 -16.02 -37.26 -0.95
N ARG A 271 -16.62 -36.09 -1.17
CA ARG A 271 -16.29 -35.23 -2.32
C ARG A 271 -14.95 -34.54 -2.04
N VAL A 272 -13.89 -34.98 -2.71
CA VAL A 272 -12.56 -34.37 -2.59
C VAL A 272 -12.31 -33.48 -3.80
N PHE A 273 -12.00 -32.21 -3.58
CA PHE A 273 -11.66 -31.30 -4.67
C PHE A 273 -10.17 -31.43 -5.00
N PRO A 274 -9.77 -31.73 -6.24
CA PRO A 274 -8.39 -32.02 -6.54
C PRO A 274 -7.57 -30.77 -6.87
N LEU A 275 -6.99 -30.17 -5.84
CA LEU A 275 -6.15 -28.98 -6.03
C LEU A 275 -4.88 -29.28 -6.85
N GLN A 276 -4.38 -30.52 -6.81
CA GLN A 276 -3.29 -31.02 -7.67
C GLN A 276 -3.63 -31.00 -9.18
N ASP A 277 -4.91 -31.15 -9.56
CA ASP A 277 -5.32 -31.17 -10.97
C ASP A 277 -5.42 -29.74 -11.55
N LEU A 278 -5.44 -28.70 -10.69
CA LEU A 278 -5.31 -27.30 -11.10
C LEU A 278 -3.86 -26.86 -11.30
N ASN A 279 -2.89 -27.65 -10.84
CA ASN A 279 -1.47 -27.41 -11.02
C ASN A 279 -0.68 -28.73 -11.00
N PRO A 280 -0.69 -29.51 -12.11
CA PRO A 280 -0.02 -30.82 -12.20
C PRO A 280 1.51 -30.75 -12.02
N TRP A 281 2.08 -29.54 -12.00
CA TRP A 281 3.51 -29.28 -11.82
C TRP A 281 3.89 -29.03 -10.36
N GLY A 282 2.89 -28.91 -9.46
CA GLY A 282 3.02 -28.62 -8.02
C GLY A 282 4.10 -29.42 -7.29
N GLU A 283 3.93 -30.74 -7.37
CA GLU A 283 4.73 -31.71 -6.64
C GLU A 283 6.10 -31.92 -7.30
N ALA A 284 6.13 -31.97 -8.63
CA ALA A 284 7.33 -32.25 -9.39
C ALA A 284 8.34 -31.08 -9.34
N VAL A 285 7.88 -29.83 -9.35
CA VAL A 285 8.75 -28.64 -9.20
C VAL A 285 9.29 -28.55 -7.78
N THR A 286 8.50 -28.93 -6.78
CA THR A 286 8.92 -28.94 -5.37
C THR A 286 9.99 -30.02 -5.10
N LEU A 287 9.86 -31.20 -5.70
CA LEU A 287 10.87 -32.26 -5.65
C LEU A 287 12.15 -31.88 -6.42
N PHE A 288 12.01 -31.32 -7.62
CA PHE A 288 13.14 -30.83 -8.41
C PHE A 288 13.94 -29.73 -7.68
N ALA A 289 13.25 -28.78 -7.04
CA ALA A 289 13.88 -27.73 -6.25
C ALA A 289 14.60 -28.26 -4.99
N ARG A 290 14.16 -29.40 -4.46
CA ARG A 290 14.79 -30.04 -3.31
C ARG A 290 16.06 -30.80 -3.69
N GLU A 291 16.08 -31.43 -4.86
CA GLU A 291 17.22 -32.21 -5.34
C GLU A 291 18.26 -31.35 -6.07
N ARG A 292 17.82 -30.31 -6.78
CA ARG A 292 18.67 -29.45 -7.64
C ARG A 292 18.36 -27.95 -7.46
N PRO A 293 18.56 -27.38 -6.27
CA PRO A 293 18.15 -26.01 -5.94
C PRO A 293 18.82 -24.93 -6.82
N ASP A 294 20.09 -25.13 -7.19
CA ASP A 294 20.85 -24.15 -8.00
C ASP A 294 20.38 -24.09 -9.46
N GLU A 295 19.81 -25.17 -9.98
CA GLU A 295 19.28 -25.24 -11.35
C GLU A 295 17.89 -24.58 -11.49
N VAL A 296 17.14 -24.43 -10.39
CA VAL A 296 15.82 -23.78 -10.39
C VAL A 296 15.90 -22.29 -10.67
N LEU A 297 16.96 -21.62 -10.18
CA LEU A 297 17.16 -20.19 -10.42
C LEU A 297 17.56 -19.93 -11.88
N ALA A 298 18.48 -20.74 -12.42
CA ALA A 298 18.85 -20.68 -13.83
C ALA A 298 17.65 -20.97 -14.76
N TRP A 299 16.78 -21.90 -14.36
CA TRP A 299 15.56 -22.24 -15.09
C TRP A 299 14.57 -21.08 -15.19
N LEU A 300 14.32 -20.38 -14.08
CA LEU A 300 13.42 -19.23 -14.03
C LEU A 300 13.93 -18.01 -14.79
N GLU A 301 15.24 -17.89 -14.99
CA GLU A 301 15.88 -16.75 -15.66
C GLU A 301 16.16 -16.99 -17.14
N THR A 302 16.46 -18.24 -17.55
CA THR A 302 16.97 -18.53 -18.89
C THR A 302 16.32 -19.74 -19.59
N GLY A 303 15.38 -20.42 -18.94
CA GLY A 303 14.80 -21.68 -19.42
C GLY A 303 15.61 -22.92 -19.00
N ALA A 304 15.06 -24.13 -19.20
CA ALA A 304 15.65 -25.35 -18.65
C ALA A 304 16.82 -25.86 -19.50
N SER A 305 17.91 -26.25 -18.85
CA SER A 305 19.05 -26.88 -19.53
C SER A 305 18.65 -28.23 -20.16
N ALA A 306 19.40 -28.68 -21.18
CA ALA A 306 19.16 -29.98 -21.81
C ALA A 306 19.33 -31.16 -20.84
N GLU A 307 20.12 -30.99 -19.78
CA GLU A 307 20.33 -32.00 -18.75
C GLU A 307 19.13 -32.07 -17.79
N SER A 308 18.63 -30.91 -17.36
CA SER A 308 17.41 -30.81 -16.55
C SER A 308 16.21 -31.39 -17.33
N GLN A 309 16.10 -31.10 -18.64
CA GLN A 309 15.04 -31.67 -19.50
C GLN A 309 15.06 -33.22 -19.55
N ARG A 310 16.24 -33.83 -19.69
CA ARG A 310 16.37 -35.31 -19.70
C ARG A 310 16.02 -35.92 -18.36
N TRP A 311 16.46 -35.29 -17.26
CA TRP A 311 16.10 -35.74 -15.92
C TRP A 311 14.57 -35.71 -15.71
N TRP A 312 13.91 -34.65 -16.18
CA TRP A 312 12.46 -34.50 -16.09
C TRP A 312 11.69 -35.54 -16.91
N GLN A 313 12.09 -35.77 -18.16
CA GLN A 313 11.48 -36.78 -19.03
C GLN A 313 11.66 -38.21 -18.49
N HIS A 314 12.78 -38.47 -17.82
CA HIS A 314 13.04 -39.76 -17.18
C HIS A 314 12.22 -39.95 -15.89
N THR A 315 12.08 -38.89 -15.08
CA THR A 315 11.45 -38.96 -13.75
C THR A 315 9.93 -38.88 -13.82
N TYR A 316 9.38 -38.14 -14.78
CA TYR A 316 7.94 -37.94 -14.97
C TYR A 316 7.53 -38.12 -16.44
N PRO A 317 7.65 -39.33 -17.01
CA PRO A 317 7.40 -39.61 -18.43
C PRO A 317 5.95 -39.32 -18.88
N GLN A 318 5.02 -39.24 -17.94
CA GLN A 318 3.61 -38.91 -18.16
C GLN A 318 3.31 -37.42 -18.37
N LEU A 319 4.28 -36.52 -18.12
CA LEU A 319 4.11 -35.08 -18.29
C LEU A 319 4.72 -34.63 -19.63
N VAL A 320 3.92 -33.97 -20.47
CA VAL A 320 4.40 -33.39 -21.73
C VAL A 320 5.14 -32.09 -21.44
N TRP A 321 6.43 -32.03 -21.79
CA TRP A 321 7.29 -30.87 -21.58
C TRP A 321 7.03 -29.75 -22.59
N ASP A 322 6.79 -28.52 -22.13
CA ASP A 322 6.76 -27.31 -22.97
C ASP A 322 8.01 -26.43 -22.72
N PRO A 323 8.88 -26.23 -23.72
CA PRO A 323 10.10 -25.42 -23.59
C PRO A 323 9.86 -23.91 -23.38
N LYS A 324 8.63 -23.40 -23.49
CA LYS A 324 8.29 -21.99 -23.23
C LYS A 324 7.75 -21.70 -21.83
N GLY A 325 7.69 -22.71 -20.95
CA GLY A 325 7.09 -22.58 -19.62
C GLY A 325 5.56 -22.76 -19.64
N PRO A 326 4.92 -22.86 -18.46
CA PRO A 326 3.59 -23.45 -18.34
C PRO A 326 2.51 -22.46 -18.78
N LEU A 327 2.18 -22.45 -20.07
CA LEU A 327 0.98 -21.79 -20.58
C LEU A 327 0.27 -22.68 -21.61
N ALA A 328 -0.69 -23.44 -21.09
CA ALA A 328 -2.06 -23.63 -21.59
C ALA A 328 -2.49 -25.11 -21.57
N PRO A 329 -3.66 -25.44 -20.97
CA PRO A 329 -4.34 -26.69 -21.28
C PRO A 329 -4.91 -26.63 -22.71
N ARG A 330 -4.94 -27.77 -23.41
CA ARG A 330 -5.78 -27.94 -24.60
C ARG A 330 -7.24 -28.06 -24.21
#